data_AF-W4PIF1-F1
#
_entry.id   AF-W4PIF1-F1
#
_cell.length_a   1.000
_cell.length_b   1.000
_cell.length_c   1.000
_cell.angle_alpha   90.00
_cell.angle_beta   90.00
_cell.angle_gamma   90.00
#
_symmetry.space_group_name_H-M   'P 1'
#
loop_
_entity.id
_entity.type
_entity.pdbx_description
1 polymer ?
#
loop_
_entity_poly.entity_id
_entity_poly.type
_entity_poly.pdbx_seq_one_letter_code
_entity_poly.pdbx_strand_id
1 'polypeptide(L)'
;MLLLACLFVGIGLVTAQTLKVTGVVISEEDGQPVVGASVLVKGTSQGTITDMNGNFTLPNVPSSAKTLQVSYIGMQTQEVGIKANLKIILKSAAQQIDEVMVVAYGTAKKSSFTGSAATVKADKIEQRQVSNITGAMSGIVAGVQVTSSNSGGQPGVASKLRIRGVGSMAAGNEPLYVIDGVPFDGDLSTLNPSDIESTTVLKDAASNALYGARGANGVVLLTTKKGKIGDAVITLDAKWGTNSRAVPNYDVLKNPATYLEKAYEAIYNSVFGTSKYPTVEAAHKRLMPYFRLIVAVDWDTKYILFRPESI
;
A
#
# COMPACT_ATOMS: atom_id res chain seq x y z
N MET A 1 -20.77 24.07 -83.40
CA MET A 1 -19.70 24.64 -82.54
C MET A 1 -20.23 25.35 -81.29
N LEU A 2 -21.42 25.97 -81.28
CA LEU A 2 -21.95 26.66 -80.10
C LEU A 2 -22.36 25.72 -78.94
N LEU A 3 -22.87 24.51 -79.25
CA LEU A 3 -23.28 23.51 -78.25
C LEU A 3 -22.09 22.89 -77.49
N LEU A 4 -20.92 22.81 -78.15
CA LEU A 4 -19.70 22.24 -77.56
C LEU A 4 -19.00 23.24 -76.62
N ALA A 5 -19.13 24.54 -76.90
CA ALA A 5 -18.63 25.61 -76.04
C ALA A 5 -19.41 25.71 -74.71
N CYS A 6 -20.74 25.51 -74.72
CA CYS A 6 -21.54 25.48 -73.49
C CYS A 6 -21.22 24.27 -72.58
N LEU A 7 -20.80 23.14 -73.15
CA LEU A 7 -20.42 21.95 -72.36
C LEU A 7 -19.10 22.15 -71.60
N PHE A 8 -18.15 22.89 -72.18
CA PHE A 8 -16.87 23.21 -71.52
C PHE A 8 -16.99 24.27 -70.42
N VAL A 9 -17.96 25.17 -70.51
CA VAL A 9 -18.22 26.18 -69.45
C VAL A 9 -18.98 25.58 -68.27
N GLY A 10 -19.82 24.56 -68.49
CA GLY A 10 -20.55 23.86 -67.42
C GLY A 10 -19.66 23.01 -66.50
N ILE A 11 -18.49 22.56 -66.98
CA ILE A 11 -17.55 21.73 -66.20
C ILE A 11 -16.63 22.60 -65.31
N GLY A 12 -16.50 23.90 -65.60
CA GLY A 12 -15.62 24.82 -64.87
C GLY A 12 -16.14 25.32 -63.51
N LEU A 13 -17.36 24.97 -63.12
CA LEU A 13 -18.02 25.45 -61.89
C LEU A 13 -18.30 24.36 -60.85
N VAL A 14 -17.67 23.19 -60.96
CA VAL A 14 -17.67 22.21 -59.86
C VAL A 14 -16.73 22.70 -58.76
N THR A 15 -17.18 23.67 -57.97
CA THR A 15 -16.58 23.96 -56.68
C THR A 15 -16.84 22.74 -55.79
N ALA A 16 -15.77 22.02 -55.44
CA ALA A 16 -15.84 21.05 -54.37
C ALA A 16 -16.35 21.78 -53.12
N GLN A 17 -17.55 21.42 -52.64
CA GLN A 17 -18.10 21.98 -51.41
C GLN A 17 -17.22 21.55 -50.24
N THR A 18 -16.26 22.40 -49.87
CA THR A 18 -15.40 22.23 -48.71
C THR A 18 -16.08 22.83 -47.49
N LEU A 19 -16.30 22.02 -46.46
CA LEU A 19 -16.84 22.47 -45.18
C LEU A 19 -15.67 22.87 -44.27
N LYS A 20 -15.75 24.07 -43.66
CA LYS A 20 -14.87 24.45 -42.56
C LYS A 20 -15.42 23.85 -41.26
N VAL A 21 -14.59 23.05 -40.59
CA VAL A 21 -14.94 22.41 -39.31
C VAL A 21 -14.06 22.98 -38.21
N THR A 22 -14.66 23.46 -37.13
CA THR A 22 -13.97 23.96 -35.95
C THR A 22 -14.41 23.22 -34.70
N GLY A 23 -13.52 23.13 -33.72
CA GLY A 23 -13.86 22.49 -32.45
C GLY A 23 -12.74 22.59 -31.42
N VAL A 24 -13.04 22.03 -30.24
CA VAL A 24 -12.12 21.94 -29.10
C VAL A 24 -12.03 20.50 -28.63
N VAL A 25 -10.82 20.06 -28.30
CA VAL A 25 -10.53 18.75 -27.71
C VAL A 25 -10.16 18.94 -26.24
N ILE A 26 -10.88 18.26 -25.36
CA ILE A 26 -10.62 18.28 -23.91
C ILE A 26 -10.43 16.87 -23.37
N SER A 27 -9.69 16.76 -22.28
CA SER A 27 -9.48 15.52 -21.54
C SER A 27 -10.66 15.26 -20.58
N GLU A 28 -11.06 13.99 -20.44
CA GLU A 28 -12.10 13.57 -19.49
C GLU A 28 -11.62 13.64 -18.03
N GLU A 29 -10.32 13.45 -17.79
CA GLU A 29 -9.76 13.26 -16.44
C GLU A 29 -9.69 14.56 -15.63
N ASP A 30 -9.26 15.64 -16.28
CA ASP A 30 -8.96 16.93 -15.66
C ASP A 30 -9.73 18.09 -16.30
N GLY A 31 -10.51 17.83 -17.35
CA GLY A 31 -11.25 18.84 -18.09
C GLY A 31 -10.35 19.84 -18.85
N GLN A 32 -9.05 19.58 -18.93
CA GLN A 32 -8.10 20.49 -19.57
C GLN A 32 -8.07 20.33 -21.09
N PRO A 33 -7.71 21.37 -21.86
CA PRO A 33 -7.53 21.26 -23.29
C PRO A 33 -6.38 20.31 -23.66
N VAL A 34 -6.61 19.43 -24.62
CA VAL A 34 -5.56 18.51 -25.10
C VAL A 34 -4.78 19.20 -26.20
N VAL A 35 -3.56 19.64 -25.87
CA VAL A 35 -2.62 20.29 -26.81
C VAL A 35 -1.90 19.21 -27.62
N GLY A 36 -1.80 19.37 -28.94
CA GLY A 36 -1.07 18.43 -29.78
C GLY A 36 -1.83 17.16 -30.20
N ALA A 37 -3.14 17.09 -29.99
CA ALA A 37 -3.97 16.00 -30.48
C ALA A 37 -4.07 16.02 -32.02
N SER A 38 -3.91 14.86 -32.64
CA SER A 38 -4.06 14.69 -34.09
C SER A 38 -5.53 14.50 -34.43
N VAL A 39 -6.08 15.41 -35.25
CA VAL A 39 -7.46 15.37 -35.75
C VAL A 39 -7.41 15.08 -37.25
N LEU A 40 -7.77 13.87 -37.65
CA LEU A 40 -7.72 13.40 -39.04
C LEU A 40 -9.13 13.12 -39.57
N VAL A 41 -9.39 13.48 -40.82
CA VAL A 41 -10.62 13.06 -41.51
C VAL A 41 -10.44 11.61 -41.97
N LYS A 42 -11.27 10.70 -41.43
CA LYS A 42 -11.12 9.25 -41.64
C LYS A 42 -11.18 8.89 -43.13
N GLY A 43 -10.16 8.19 -43.61
CA GLY A 43 -10.02 7.77 -45.02
C GLY A 43 -9.33 8.79 -45.93
N THR A 44 -8.84 9.91 -45.40
CA THR A 44 -8.06 10.90 -46.14
C THR A 44 -6.77 11.25 -45.40
N SER A 45 -5.84 11.92 -46.08
CA SER A 45 -4.65 12.52 -45.47
C SER A 45 -4.90 13.94 -44.92
N GLN A 46 -6.15 14.42 -44.94
CA GLN A 46 -6.51 15.74 -44.44
C GLN A 46 -6.66 15.71 -42.92
N GLY A 47 -5.73 16.35 -42.23
CA GLY A 47 -5.73 16.43 -40.78
C GLY A 47 -5.10 17.71 -40.28
N THR A 48 -5.30 17.98 -38.99
CA THR A 48 -4.71 19.13 -38.29
C THR A 48 -4.34 18.72 -36.87
N ILE A 49 -3.61 19.58 -36.17
CA ILE A 49 -3.20 19.38 -34.78
C ILE A 49 -3.88 20.44 -33.91
N THR A 50 -4.27 20.09 -32.70
CA THR A 50 -4.85 21.05 -31.75
C THR A 50 -3.81 22.05 -31.22
N ASP A 51 -4.24 23.30 -31.02
CA ASP A 51 -3.42 24.39 -30.48
C ASP A 51 -3.26 24.31 -28.95
N MET A 52 -2.59 25.32 -28.36
CA MET A 52 -2.37 25.44 -26.91
C MET A 52 -3.67 25.53 -26.07
N ASN A 53 -4.79 25.87 -26.70
CA ASN A 53 -6.10 25.94 -26.08
C ASN A 53 -6.98 24.74 -26.48
N GLY A 54 -6.39 23.70 -27.08
CA GLY A 54 -7.08 22.50 -27.55
C GLY A 54 -7.98 22.72 -28.77
N ASN A 55 -7.94 23.89 -29.41
CA ASN A 55 -8.77 24.20 -30.57
C ASN A 55 -8.16 23.63 -31.84
N PHE A 56 -9.01 23.26 -32.78
CA PHE A 56 -8.61 22.86 -34.12
C PHE A 56 -9.50 23.50 -35.18
N THR A 57 -8.93 23.72 -36.37
CA THR A 57 -9.65 24.20 -37.56
C THR A 57 -9.23 23.39 -38.77
N LEU A 58 -10.20 22.79 -39.46
CA LEU A 58 -10.03 22.07 -40.72
C LEU A 58 -10.76 22.84 -41.83
N PRO A 59 -10.07 23.57 -42.70
CA PRO A 59 -10.69 24.42 -43.72
C PRO A 59 -11.25 23.65 -44.92
N ASN A 60 -10.67 22.48 -45.24
CA ASN A 60 -10.92 21.77 -46.51
C ASN A 60 -11.47 20.34 -46.27
N VAL A 61 -12.56 20.20 -45.51
CA VAL A 61 -13.19 18.89 -45.30
C VAL A 61 -14.13 18.56 -46.47
N PRO A 62 -13.93 17.43 -47.19
CA PRO A 62 -14.86 17.00 -48.24
C PRO A 62 -16.26 16.77 -47.67
N SER A 63 -17.31 17.21 -48.36
CA SER A 63 -18.71 16.96 -47.97
C SER A 63 -19.09 15.47 -47.89
N SER A 64 -18.30 14.59 -48.51
CA SER A 64 -18.44 13.13 -48.44
C SER A 64 -17.89 12.52 -47.14
N ALA A 65 -17.06 13.25 -46.40
CA ALA A 65 -16.47 12.76 -45.17
C ALA A 65 -17.47 12.84 -44.00
N LYS A 66 -17.68 11.72 -43.30
CA LYS A 66 -18.66 11.62 -42.21
C LYS A 66 -18.05 11.63 -40.82
N THR A 67 -16.77 11.26 -40.68
CA THR A 67 -16.13 11.01 -39.38
C THR A 67 -14.74 11.65 -39.28
N LEU A 68 -14.45 12.23 -38.12
CA LEU A 68 -13.12 12.61 -37.67
C LEU A 68 -12.59 11.55 -36.72
N GLN A 69 -11.33 11.20 -36.88
CA GLN A 69 -10.57 10.40 -35.95
C GLN A 69 -9.66 11.33 -35.15
N VAL A 70 -9.84 11.35 -33.84
CA VAL A 70 -8.97 12.11 -32.93
C VAL A 70 -8.12 11.15 -32.13
N SER A 71 -6.80 11.34 -32.18
CA SER A 71 -5.85 10.52 -31.46
C SER A 71 -4.81 11.39 -30.76
N TYR A 72 -4.39 10.96 -29.58
CA TYR A 72 -3.30 11.57 -28.83
C TYR A 72 -2.54 10.48 -28.08
N ILE A 73 -1.24 10.66 -27.90
CA ILE A 73 -0.39 9.67 -27.25
C ILE A 73 -0.88 9.48 -25.79
N GLY A 74 -1.21 8.24 -25.42
CA GLY A 74 -1.76 7.91 -24.10
C GLY A 74 -3.28 8.05 -23.94
N MET A 75 -4.01 8.43 -24.99
CA MET A 75 -5.47 8.56 -25.00
C MET A 75 -6.12 7.57 -25.97
N GLN A 76 -7.37 7.19 -25.69
CA GLN A 76 -8.15 6.33 -26.57
C GLN A 76 -8.53 7.11 -27.84
N THR A 77 -8.32 6.49 -29.01
CA THR A 77 -8.72 7.10 -30.28
C THR A 77 -10.24 7.19 -30.36
N GLN A 78 -10.76 8.40 -30.53
CA GLN A 78 -12.19 8.67 -30.58
C GLN A 78 -12.61 9.02 -32.00
N GLU A 79 -13.65 8.34 -32.49
CA GLU A 79 -14.30 8.70 -33.74
C GLU A 79 -15.53 9.56 -33.46
N VAL A 80 -15.63 10.71 -34.11
CA VAL A 80 -16.76 11.64 -33.97
C VAL A 80 -17.32 12.04 -35.32
N GLY A 81 -18.65 12.21 -35.41
CA GLY A 81 -19.29 12.70 -36.63
C GLY A 81 -18.94 14.16 -36.91
N ILE A 82 -18.72 14.51 -38.18
CA ILE A 82 -18.38 15.89 -38.57
C ILE A 82 -19.58 16.84 -38.33
N LYS A 83 -19.35 17.94 -37.60
CA LYS A 83 -20.29 19.06 -37.39
C LYS A 83 -19.52 20.38 -37.40
N ALA A 84 -20.18 21.52 -37.64
CA ALA A 84 -19.53 22.83 -37.73
C ALA A 84 -18.82 23.28 -36.43
N ASN A 85 -19.35 22.93 -35.26
CA ASN A 85 -18.75 23.16 -33.94
C ASN A 85 -18.77 21.87 -33.12
N LEU A 86 -17.58 21.33 -32.82
CA LEU A 86 -17.42 20.07 -32.09
C LEU A 86 -16.73 20.30 -30.76
N LYS A 87 -17.28 19.68 -29.70
CA LYS A 87 -16.58 19.46 -28.44
C LYS A 87 -16.27 17.98 -28.34
N ILE A 88 -14.99 17.63 -28.36
CA ILE A 88 -14.51 16.24 -28.36
C ILE A 88 -13.88 15.98 -27.01
N ILE A 89 -14.36 14.95 -26.31
CA ILE A 89 -13.82 14.53 -25.01
C ILE A 89 -13.00 13.26 -25.27
N LEU A 90 -11.69 13.34 -25.05
CA LEU A 90 -10.81 12.19 -25.13
C LEU A 90 -10.73 11.48 -23.79
N LYS A 91 -10.88 10.16 -23.84
CA LYS A 91 -10.70 9.29 -22.68
C LYS A 91 -9.26 8.84 -22.58
N SER A 92 -8.73 8.75 -21.37
CA SER A 92 -7.42 8.16 -21.13
C SER A 92 -7.40 6.70 -21.62
N ALA A 93 -6.33 6.31 -22.33
CA ALA A 93 -6.11 4.93 -22.72
C ALA A 93 -5.54 4.08 -21.56
N ALA A 94 -5.52 4.60 -20.33
CA ALA A 94 -5.19 3.82 -19.15
C ALA A 94 -6.12 2.60 -19.05
N GLN A 95 -5.67 1.48 -19.60
CA GLN A 95 -6.30 0.18 -19.42
C GLN A 95 -6.32 -0.07 -17.92
N GLN A 96 -7.49 0.06 -17.29
CA GLN A 96 -7.75 -0.55 -16.01
C GLN A 96 -7.65 -2.06 -16.22
N ILE A 97 -6.45 -2.60 -16.07
CA ILE A 97 -6.24 -4.05 -16.04
C ILE A 97 -6.99 -4.53 -14.80
N ASP A 98 -8.11 -5.22 -15.02
CA ASP A 98 -8.82 -5.92 -13.96
C ASP A 98 -7.81 -6.77 -13.20
N GLU A 99 -7.66 -6.50 -11.90
CA GLU A 99 -6.76 -7.28 -11.08
C GLU A 99 -7.24 -8.73 -11.06
N VAL A 100 -6.39 -9.63 -11.53
CA VAL A 100 -6.63 -11.06 -11.47
C VAL A 100 -6.23 -11.55 -10.08
N MET A 101 -7.13 -12.26 -9.41
CA MET A 101 -6.84 -12.93 -8.15
C MET A 101 -6.87 -14.44 -8.32
N VAL A 102 -6.03 -15.13 -7.54
CA VAL A 102 -6.04 -16.59 -7.49
C VAL A 102 -7.08 -17.03 -6.47
N VAL A 103 -7.96 -17.93 -6.92
CA VAL A 103 -8.94 -18.64 -6.10
C VAL A 103 -8.63 -20.14 -6.15
N ALA A 104 -9.31 -20.95 -5.34
CA ALA A 104 -8.86 -22.31 -5.01
C ALA A 104 -8.41 -23.19 -6.19
N TYR A 105 -9.05 -23.08 -7.37
CA TYR A 105 -8.69 -23.86 -8.56
C TYR A 105 -8.56 -23.03 -9.84
N GLY A 106 -8.33 -21.71 -9.74
CA GLY A 106 -8.22 -20.88 -10.94
C GLY A 106 -8.02 -19.40 -10.67
N THR A 107 -8.20 -18.60 -11.71
CA THR A 107 -8.07 -17.15 -11.66
C THR A 107 -9.42 -16.49 -11.86
N ALA A 108 -9.79 -15.58 -10.96
CA ALA A 108 -10.99 -14.76 -11.09
C ALA A 108 -10.62 -13.29 -11.19
N LYS A 109 -11.39 -12.51 -11.96
CA LYS A 109 -11.27 -11.05 -11.92
C LYS A 109 -11.79 -10.56 -10.59
N LYS A 110 -11.09 -9.60 -9.99
CA LYS A 110 -11.52 -8.95 -8.74
C LYS A 110 -12.92 -8.35 -8.85
N SER A 111 -13.25 -7.80 -10.02
CA SER A 111 -14.55 -7.20 -10.33
C SER A 111 -15.70 -8.21 -10.41
N SER A 112 -15.44 -9.48 -10.72
CA SER A 112 -16.47 -10.53 -10.84
C SER A 112 -16.56 -11.45 -9.63
N PHE A 113 -15.72 -11.25 -8.61
CA PHE A 113 -15.70 -12.10 -7.43
C PHE A 113 -16.75 -11.64 -6.42
N THR A 114 -17.73 -12.49 -6.14
CA THR A 114 -18.87 -12.19 -5.26
C THR A 114 -18.57 -12.38 -3.77
N GLY A 115 -17.44 -13.00 -3.43
CA GLY A 115 -17.00 -13.21 -2.05
C GLY A 115 -16.08 -12.11 -1.52
N SER A 116 -15.78 -12.16 -0.22
CA SER A 116 -14.86 -11.23 0.44
C SER A 116 -13.42 -11.72 0.32
N ALA A 117 -12.77 -11.34 -0.78
CA ALA A 117 -11.34 -11.55 -0.99
C ALA A 117 -10.57 -10.23 -1.03
N ALA A 118 -9.31 -10.27 -0.62
CA ALA A 118 -8.39 -9.15 -0.76
C ALA A 118 -7.07 -9.64 -1.35
N THR A 119 -6.61 -8.99 -2.41
CA THR A 119 -5.36 -9.33 -3.10
C THR A 119 -4.31 -8.26 -2.85
N VAL A 120 -3.10 -8.71 -2.52
CA VAL A 120 -1.90 -7.89 -2.37
C VAL A 120 -0.91 -8.34 -3.44
N LYS A 121 -0.49 -7.41 -4.31
CA LYS A 121 0.51 -7.66 -5.37
C LYS A 121 1.94 -7.49 -4.84
N ALA A 122 2.89 -8.10 -5.53
CA ALA A 122 4.34 -8.01 -5.24
C ALA A 122 4.80 -6.58 -4.96
N ASP A 123 4.42 -5.59 -5.77
CA ASP A 123 4.85 -4.19 -5.61
C ASP A 123 4.56 -3.64 -4.19
N LYS A 124 3.44 -4.04 -3.59
CA LYS A 124 3.05 -3.63 -2.24
C LYS A 124 3.77 -4.42 -1.15
N ILE A 125 4.16 -5.64 -1.44
CA ILE A 125 4.97 -6.49 -0.55
C ILE A 125 6.41 -5.99 -0.54
N GLU A 126 6.98 -5.66 -1.70
CA GLU A 126 8.37 -5.20 -1.87
C GLU A 126 8.60 -3.79 -1.27
N GLN A 127 7.58 -2.93 -1.26
CA GLN A 127 7.59 -1.64 -0.57
C GLN A 127 7.73 -1.78 0.96
N ARG A 128 7.39 -2.94 1.53
CA ARG A 128 7.52 -3.22 2.96
C ARG A 128 8.92 -3.78 3.22
N GLN A 129 9.67 -3.14 4.10
CA GLN A 129 10.93 -3.69 4.63
C GLN A 129 10.64 -4.72 5.72
N VAL A 130 10.05 -5.85 5.35
CA VAL A 130 9.72 -6.94 6.27
C VAL A 130 10.46 -8.21 5.84
N SER A 131 10.95 -8.96 6.82
CA SER A 131 11.63 -10.23 6.60
C SER A 131 10.67 -11.42 6.44
N ASN A 132 9.38 -11.22 6.66
CA ASN A 132 8.37 -12.26 6.55
C ASN A 132 7.11 -11.76 5.83
N ILE A 133 6.42 -12.68 5.15
CA ILE A 133 5.22 -12.39 4.36
C ILE A 133 4.06 -11.94 5.25
N THR A 134 3.92 -12.54 6.44
CA THR A 134 2.87 -12.20 7.41
C THR A 134 2.91 -10.72 7.81
N GLY A 135 4.09 -10.14 8.00
CA GLY A 135 4.28 -8.74 8.34
C GLY A 135 3.94 -7.80 7.16
N ALA A 136 4.14 -8.26 5.93
CA ALA A 136 3.80 -7.49 4.73
C ALA A 136 2.28 -7.28 4.63
N MET A 137 1.50 -8.28 5.02
CA MET A 137 0.03 -8.22 4.96
C MET A 137 -0.60 -7.33 6.04
N SER A 138 0.12 -7.07 7.14
CA SER A 138 -0.38 -6.29 8.27
C SER A 138 -0.82 -4.89 7.83
N GLY A 139 -2.10 -4.54 8.01
CA GLY A 139 -2.62 -3.22 7.64
C GLY A 139 -2.74 -2.92 6.14
N ILE A 140 -2.35 -3.83 5.24
CA ILE A 140 -2.71 -3.73 3.80
C ILE A 140 -4.08 -4.35 3.57
N VAL A 141 -4.34 -5.48 4.22
CA VAL A 141 -5.61 -6.20 4.09
C VAL A 141 -6.52 -5.87 5.27
N ALA A 142 -7.69 -5.28 4.98
CA ALA A 142 -8.70 -5.02 5.99
C ALA A 142 -9.20 -6.33 6.64
N GLY A 143 -9.21 -6.36 7.97
CA GLY A 143 -9.65 -7.51 8.77
C GLY A 143 -8.57 -8.59 8.98
N VAL A 144 -7.33 -8.36 8.52
CA VAL A 144 -6.17 -9.18 8.86
C VAL A 144 -5.47 -8.57 10.06
N GLN A 145 -5.37 -9.35 11.13
CA GLN A 145 -4.62 -9.00 12.33
C GLN A 145 -3.35 -9.83 12.36
N VAL A 146 -2.22 -9.14 12.48
CA VAL A 146 -0.91 -9.78 12.60
C VAL A 146 -0.43 -9.52 14.02
N THR A 147 -0.44 -10.57 14.82
CA THR A 147 0.09 -10.54 16.19
C THR A 147 1.47 -11.14 16.16
N SER A 148 2.51 -10.36 16.46
CA SER A 148 3.85 -10.92 16.62
C SER A 148 3.81 -11.97 17.73
N SER A 149 4.03 -13.22 17.37
CA SER A 149 4.04 -14.35 18.28
C SER A 149 5.18 -14.14 19.27
N ASN A 150 4.88 -13.96 20.57
CA ASN A 150 5.80 -14.03 21.71
C ASN A 150 7.29 -13.68 21.43
N SER A 151 7.59 -12.40 21.20
CA SER A 151 8.85 -11.71 21.53
C SER A 151 8.95 -10.45 20.66
N GLY A 152 8.83 -9.27 21.28
CA GLY A 152 8.73 -7.97 20.62
C GLY A 152 9.95 -7.58 19.77
N GLY A 153 10.09 -8.18 18.59
CA GLY A 153 11.09 -7.83 17.59
C GLY A 153 12.17 -8.88 17.30
N GLN A 154 11.95 -10.16 17.59
CA GLN A 154 12.91 -11.20 17.20
C GLN A 154 12.92 -11.38 15.66
N PRO A 155 14.07 -11.21 14.99
CA PRO A 155 14.19 -11.51 13.56
C PRO A 155 14.00 -13.01 13.29
N GLY A 156 13.35 -13.34 12.17
CA GLY A 156 13.21 -14.72 11.70
C GLY A 156 12.05 -15.52 12.29
N VAL A 157 11.27 -14.95 13.22
CA VAL A 157 10.05 -15.61 13.74
C VAL A 157 8.83 -15.15 12.95
N ALA A 158 7.98 -16.08 12.51
CA ALA A 158 6.73 -15.73 11.87
C ALA A 158 5.71 -15.18 12.87
N SER A 159 5.02 -14.14 12.43
CA SER A 159 3.92 -13.55 13.18
C SER A 159 2.65 -14.38 12.99
N LYS A 160 1.91 -14.60 14.07
CA LYS A 160 0.58 -15.22 14.01
C LYS A 160 -0.38 -14.31 13.26
N LEU A 161 -0.95 -14.84 12.18
CA LEU A 161 -1.95 -14.16 11.37
C LEU A 161 -3.35 -14.63 11.77
N ARG A 162 -4.28 -13.70 11.87
CA ARG A 162 -5.71 -13.97 12.13
C ARG A 162 -6.56 -13.18 11.14
N ILE A 163 -7.61 -13.80 10.63
CA ILE A 163 -8.55 -13.18 9.69
C ILE A 163 -9.88 -13.03 10.43
N ARG A 164 -10.39 -11.80 10.54
CA ARG A 164 -11.65 -11.46 11.24
C ARG A 164 -11.69 -11.86 12.73
N GLY A 165 -10.54 -11.92 13.40
CA GLY A 165 -10.46 -12.11 14.85
C GLY A 165 -10.34 -13.57 15.28
N VAL A 166 -10.91 -13.89 16.44
CA VAL A 166 -10.84 -15.23 17.07
C VAL A 166 -12.08 -16.03 16.67
N GLY A 167 -11.90 -17.07 15.85
CA GLY A 167 -12.98 -17.93 15.35
C GLY A 167 -13.33 -19.11 16.27
N SER A 168 -12.45 -19.44 17.22
CA SER A 168 -12.65 -20.53 18.17
C SER A 168 -11.98 -20.26 19.52
N MET A 169 -12.65 -20.69 20.59
CA MET A 169 -12.10 -20.65 21.96
C MET A 169 -11.21 -21.87 22.25
N ALA A 170 -11.38 -22.97 21.52
CA ALA A 170 -10.71 -24.25 21.80
C ALA A 170 -9.89 -24.79 20.62
N ALA A 171 -10.30 -24.50 19.38
CA ALA A 171 -9.55 -24.88 18.17
C ALA A 171 -8.54 -23.79 17.78
N GLY A 172 -7.54 -24.16 16.98
CA GLY A 172 -6.59 -23.22 16.40
C GLY A 172 -7.31 -22.10 15.63
N ASN A 173 -6.78 -20.88 15.71
CA ASN A 173 -7.33 -19.67 15.07
C ASN A 173 -6.48 -19.20 13.87
N GLU A 174 -5.52 -20.03 13.45
CA GLU A 174 -4.65 -19.74 12.31
C GLU A 174 -5.41 -20.06 11.01
N PRO A 175 -5.23 -19.25 9.96
CA PRO A 175 -5.80 -19.53 8.65
C PRO A 175 -5.04 -20.67 7.97
N LEU A 176 -5.67 -21.25 6.95
CA LEU A 176 -4.97 -22.17 6.06
C LEU A 176 -4.08 -21.41 5.10
N TYR A 177 -2.80 -21.76 5.03
CA TYR A 177 -1.89 -21.26 4.01
C TYR A 177 -1.87 -22.21 2.82
N VAL A 178 -1.91 -21.65 1.60
CA VAL A 178 -1.87 -22.42 0.36
C VAL A 178 -0.84 -21.77 -0.55
N ILE A 179 0.16 -22.53 -0.97
CA ILE A 179 1.24 -22.06 -1.86
C ILE A 179 1.05 -22.75 -3.20
N ASP A 180 0.80 -21.96 -4.25
CA ASP A 180 0.59 -22.45 -5.62
C ASP A 180 -0.45 -23.59 -5.73
N GLY A 181 -1.46 -23.56 -4.87
CA GLY A 181 -2.55 -24.54 -4.82
C GLY A 181 -2.34 -25.71 -3.84
N VAL A 182 -1.17 -25.81 -3.21
CA VAL A 182 -0.87 -26.86 -2.22
C VAL A 182 -0.96 -26.30 -0.79
N PRO A 183 -1.73 -26.93 0.12
CA PRO A 183 -1.76 -26.55 1.53
C PRO A 183 -0.36 -26.63 2.16
N PHE A 184 0.03 -25.59 2.89
CA PHE A 184 1.30 -25.50 3.58
C PHE A 184 1.07 -25.39 5.09
N ASP A 185 1.55 -26.40 5.81
CA ASP A 185 1.45 -26.48 7.28
C ASP A 185 2.78 -26.07 7.98
N GLY A 186 3.74 -25.52 7.22
CA GLY A 186 5.05 -25.11 7.72
C GLY A 186 5.11 -23.66 8.20
N ASP A 187 6.30 -23.22 8.60
CA ASP A 187 6.54 -21.85 9.03
C ASP A 187 6.68 -20.90 7.81
N LEU A 188 5.84 -19.86 7.74
CA LEU A 188 5.92 -18.84 6.69
C LEU A 188 7.22 -18.02 6.75
N SER A 189 7.97 -18.06 7.86
CA SER A 189 9.28 -17.41 7.97
C SER A 189 10.32 -17.97 7.00
N THR A 190 10.15 -19.20 6.53
CA THR A 190 11.08 -19.84 5.58
C THR A 190 10.87 -19.39 4.14
N LEU A 191 9.77 -18.68 3.87
CA LEU A 191 9.44 -18.20 2.53
C LEU A 191 10.01 -16.80 2.33
N ASN A 192 10.77 -16.63 1.24
CA ASN A 192 11.29 -15.33 0.85
C ASN A 192 10.16 -14.48 0.24
N PRO A 193 9.85 -13.28 0.79
CA PRO A 193 8.85 -12.39 0.20
C PRO A 193 9.15 -12.00 -1.25
N SER A 194 10.42 -11.98 -1.67
CA SER A 194 10.82 -11.64 -3.03
C SER A 194 10.37 -12.66 -4.08
N ASP A 195 10.08 -13.89 -3.67
CA ASP A 195 9.62 -14.95 -4.57
C ASP A 195 8.09 -14.95 -4.73
N ILE A 196 7.38 -14.10 -3.99
CA ILE A 196 5.91 -14.01 -4.02
C ILE A 196 5.47 -13.01 -5.10
N GLU A 197 4.63 -13.47 -6.02
CA GLU A 197 3.99 -12.63 -7.03
C GLU A 197 2.73 -11.95 -6.49
N SER A 198 1.91 -12.70 -5.77
CA SER A 198 0.70 -12.17 -5.16
C SER A 198 0.24 -12.98 -3.96
N THR A 199 -0.45 -12.30 -3.04
CA THR A 199 -1.12 -12.90 -1.90
C THR A 199 -2.61 -12.59 -1.97
N THR A 200 -3.45 -13.62 -2.03
CA THR A 200 -4.90 -13.49 -1.98
C THR A 200 -5.44 -14.04 -0.67
N VAL A 201 -6.13 -13.19 0.08
CA VAL A 201 -6.73 -13.53 1.38
C VAL A 201 -8.24 -13.70 1.19
N LEU A 202 -8.73 -14.91 1.44
CA LEU A 202 -10.14 -15.27 1.43
C LEU A 202 -10.69 -15.15 2.85
N LYS A 203 -11.65 -14.24 3.06
CA LYS A 203 -12.09 -13.80 4.40
C LYS A 203 -13.43 -14.37 4.84
N ASP A 204 -14.19 -14.99 3.94
CA ASP A 204 -15.54 -15.47 4.24
C ASP A 204 -15.78 -16.92 3.79
N ALA A 205 -16.82 -17.52 4.36
CA ALA A 205 -17.22 -18.89 4.10
C ALA A 205 -17.49 -19.17 2.61
N ALA A 206 -18.04 -18.18 1.88
CA ALA A 206 -18.35 -18.33 0.45
C ALA A 206 -17.07 -18.42 -0.41
N SER A 207 -16.04 -17.63 -0.08
CA SER A 207 -14.79 -17.62 -0.82
C SER A 207 -13.90 -18.82 -0.52
N ASN A 208 -13.90 -19.32 0.72
CA ASN A 208 -13.05 -20.43 1.15
C ASN A 208 -13.75 -21.81 1.20
N ALA A 209 -15.03 -21.91 0.79
CA ALA A 209 -15.80 -23.16 0.79
C ALA A 209 -15.08 -24.33 0.11
N LEU A 210 -14.29 -24.04 -0.93
CA LEU A 210 -13.52 -25.03 -1.67
C LEU A 210 -12.41 -25.70 -0.84
N TYR A 211 -11.97 -25.07 0.25
CA TYR A 211 -11.00 -25.62 1.20
C TYR A 211 -11.65 -26.27 2.42
N GLY A 212 -12.99 -26.29 2.49
CA GLY A 212 -13.77 -26.97 3.52
C GLY A 212 -13.45 -26.50 4.95
N ALA A 213 -13.50 -27.43 5.90
CA ALA A 213 -13.33 -27.14 7.33
C ALA A 213 -11.96 -26.51 7.66
N ARG A 214 -10.90 -26.82 6.90
CA ARG A 214 -9.57 -26.22 7.09
C ARG A 214 -9.56 -24.73 6.79
N GLY A 215 -10.47 -24.27 5.92
CA GLY A 215 -10.64 -22.86 5.57
C GLY A 215 -11.50 -22.07 6.55
N ALA A 216 -12.02 -22.66 7.64
CA ALA A 216 -12.99 -21.99 8.53
C ALA A 216 -12.48 -20.66 9.12
N ASN A 217 -11.17 -20.56 9.37
CA ASN A 217 -10.51 -19.34 9.88
C ASN A 217 -10.01 -18.40 8.77
N GLY A 218 -10.44 -18.63 7.52
CA GLY A 218 -9.94 -17.95 6.33
C GLY A 218 -8.77 -18.70 5.67
N VAL A 219 -8.48 -18.32 4.42
CA VAL A 219 -7.43 -18.95 3.61
C VAL A 219 -6.53 -17.87 3.02
N VAL A 220 -5.22 -18.07 3.10
CA VAL A 220 -4.21 -17.21 2.50
C VAL A 220 -3.55 -17.97 1.36
N LEU A 221 -3.84 -17.54 0.14
CA LEU A 221 -3.23 -18.07 -1.08
C LEU A 221 -2.00 -17.24 -1.41
N LEU A 222 -0.87 -17.92 -1.57
CA LEU A 222 0.40 -17.38 -1.97
C LEU A 222 0.71 -17.92 -3.36
N THR A 223 0.91 -17.02 -4.31
CA THR A 223 1.34 -17.35 -5.67
C THR A 223 2.78 -16.95 -5.83
N THR A 224 3.64 -17.90 -6.24
CA THR A 224 5.06 -17.62 -6.48
C THR A 224 5.30 -17.06 -7.87
N LYS A 225 6.37 -16.27 -8.02
CA LYS A 225 6.80 -15.73 -9.31
C LYS A 225 7.21 -16.87 -10.25
N LYS A 226 6.64 -16.87 -11.45
CA LYS A 226 6.96 -17.84 -12.52
C LYS A 226 7.74 -17.16 -13.65
N GLY A 227 8.54 -17.95 -14.35
CA GLY A 227 9.28 -17.49 -15.53
C GLY A 227 8.34 -16.95 -16.60
N LYS A 228 8.66 -15.79 -17.16
CA LYS A 228 7.90 -15.18 -18.25
C LYS A 228 8.57 -15.52 -19.58
N ILE A 229 7.76 -15.72 -20.62
CA ILE A 229 8.27 -15.91 -21.99
C ILE A 229 8.83 -14.57 -22.47
N GLY A 230 10.08 -14.57 -22.96
CA GLY A 230 10.77 -13.37 -23.44
C GLY A 230 12.23 -13.36 -23.03
N ASP A 231 12.79 -12.15 -22.96
CA ASP A 231 14.19 -11.95 -22.59
C ASP A 231 14.43 -12.24 -21.11
N ALA A 232 15.63 -12.74 -20.80
CA ALA A 232 16.05 -12.99 -19.44
C ALA A 232 16.21 -11.67 -18.67
N VAL A 233 15.40 -11.48 -17.62
CA VAL A 233 15.51 -10.33 -16.72
C VAL A 233 16.23 -10.78 -15.45
N ILE A 234 17.36 -10.14 -15.16
CA ILE A 234 18.15 -10.38 -13.95
C ILE A 234 18.03 -9.14 -13.06
N THR A 235 17.46 -9.32 -11.87
CA THR A 235 17.32 -8.26 -10.87
C THR A 235 18.26 -8.55 -9.70
N LEU A 236 19.02 -7.54 -9.28
CA LEU A 236 19.88 -7.60 -8.11
C LEU A 236 19.43 -6.54 -7.10
N ASP A 237 19.05 -6.99 -5.91
CA ASP A 237 18.67 -6.13 -4.79
C ASP A 237 19.70 -6.23 -3.66
N ALA A 238 20.22 -5.08 -3.23
CA ALA A 238 21.09 -4.97 -2.07
C ALA A 238 20.50 -3.97 -1.06
N LYS A 239 20.31 -4.41 0.18
CA LYS A 239 19.73 -3.60 1.26
C LYS A 239 20.66 -3.65 2.48
N TRP A 240 20.96 -2.49 3.06
CA TRP A 240 21.68 -2.35 4.33
C TRP A 240 20.81 -1.53 5.29
N GLY A 241 20.69 -1.97 6.54
CA GLY A 241 19.92 -1.27 7.56
C GLY A 241 20.46 -1.54 8.95
N THR A 242 20.15 -0.64 9.88
CA THR A 242 20.37 -0.83 11.32
C THR A 242 19.06 -0.63 12.04
N ASN A 243 18.80 -1.44 13.06
CA ASN A 243 17.61 -1.33 13.88
C ASN A 243 18.02 -0.81 15.27
N SER A 244 17.43 0.30 15.68
CA SER A 244 17.55 0.83 17.04
C SER A 244 16.19 0.82 17.72
N ARG A 245 16.19 0.84 19.06
CA ARG A 245 14.95 0.85 19.83
C ARG A 245 14.30 2.22 19.74
N ALA A 246 13.07 2.28 19.23
CA ALA A 246 12.32 3.53 19.12
C ALA A 246 11.81 4.06 20.47
N VAL A 247 11.57 3.16 21.45
CA VAL A 247 11.08 3.52 22.78
C VAL A 247 12.26 3.54 23.77
N PRO A 248 12.45 4.62 24.55
CA PRO A 248 13.47 4.64 25.59
C PRO A 248 13.20 3.52 26.62
N ASN A 249 14.27 2.99 27.20
CA ASN A 249 14.13 2.05 28.32
C ASN A 249 13.35 2.72 29.46
N TYR A 250 12.65 1.91 30.25
CA TYR A 250 12.07 2.37 31.50
C TYR A 250 13.12 3.14 32.29
N ASP A 251 12.68 4.25 32.89
CA ASP A 251 13.54 4.97 33.82
C ASP A 251 13.74 4.08 35.04
N VAL A 252 14.94 3.54 35.15
CA VAL A 252 15.36 2.66 36.22
C VAL A 252 16.39 3.38 37.06
N LEU A 253 16.43 3.06 38.35
CA LEU A 253 17.44 3.58 39.25
C LEU A 253 18.79 2.99 38.85
N LYS A 254 19.62 3.80 38.18
CA LYS A 254 20.94 3.38 37.67
C LYS A 254 22.04 3.44 38.71
N ASN A 255 21.84 4.22 39.78
CA ASN A 255 22.83 4.46 40.81
C ASN A 255 22.39 3.80 42.14
N PRO A 256 23.23 2.96 42.76
CA PRO A 256 23.01 2.41 44.10
C PRO A 256 22.66 3.46 45.15
N ALA A 257 23.26 4.65 45.09
CA ALA A 257 22.95 5.76 45.98
C ALA A 257 21.50 6.24 45.87
N THR A 258 21.03 6.48 44.64
CA THR A 258 19.65 6.90 44.38
C THR A 258 18.66 5.79 44.73
N TYR A 259 19.06 4.52 44.58
CA TYR A 259 18.27 3.39 45.05
C TYR A 259 18.09 3.41 46.57
N LEU A 260 19.18 3.60 47.32
CA LEU A 260 19.13 3.69 48.78
C LEU A 260 18.33 4.91 49.26
N GLU A 261 18.47 6.05 48.59
CA GLU A 261 17.67 7.25 48.88
C GLU A 261 16.18 7.00 48.68
N LYS A 262 15.79 6.38 47.55
CA LYS A 262 14.38 6.05 47.27
C LYS A 262 13.84 4.94 48.18
N ALA A 263 14.68 3.98 48.57
CA ALA A 263 14.32 2.97 49.56
C ALA A 263 14.11 3.60 50.95
N TYR A 264 14.97 4.52 51.36
CA TYR A 264 14.80 5.28 52.58
C TYR A 264 13.53 6.14 52.53
N GLU A 265 13.29 6.86 51.43
CA GLU A 265 12.09 7.67 51.22
C GLU A 265 10.82 6.82 51.30
N ALA A 266 10.82 5.62 50.72
CA ALA A 266 9.70 4.68 50.79
C ALA A 266 9.40 4.23 52.24
N ILE A 267 10.44 3.86 53.00
CA ILE A 267 10.24 3.45 54.40
C ILE A 267 9.87 4.66 55.26
N TYR A 268 10.48 5.82 55.04
CA TYR A 268 10.13 7.07 55.72
C TYR A 268 8.67 7.43 55.50
N ASN A 269 8.18 7.41 54.25
CA ASN A 269 6.78 7.68 53.91
C ASN A 269 5.82 6.63 54.50
N SER A 270 6.27 5.38 54.71
CA SER A 270 5.45 4.33 55.35
C SER A 270 5.30 4.50 56.87
N VAL A 271 6.24 5.21 57.51
CA VAL A 271 6.30 5.38 58.97
C VAL A 271 5.78 6.76 59.36
N PHE A 272 6.05 7.79 58.56
CA PHE A 272 5.62 9.16 58.76
C PHE A 272 4.10 9.27 58.76
N GLY A 273 3.53 9.85 59.82
CA GLY A 273 2.07 10.04 59.95
C GLY A 273 1.30 8.87 60.56
N THR A 274 1.98 7.78 60.95
CA THR A 274 1.36 6.75 61.81
C THR A 274 1.30 7.22 63.27
N SER A 275 0.29 6.77 64.03
CA SER A 275 0.07 7.13 65.45
C SER A 275 1.28 6.86 66.36
N LYS A 276 2.23 6.01 65.90
CA LYS A 276 3.45 5.63 66.61
C LYS A 276 4.66 6.55 66.33
N TYR A 277 4.66 7.29 65.22
CA TYR A 277 5.75 8.19 64.81
C TYR A 277 5.20 9.47 64.16
N PRO A 278 4.67 10.41 64.97
CA PRO A 278 3.98 11.60 64.46
C PRO A 278 4.92 12.71 63.97
N THR A 279 6.22 12.67 64.29
CA THR A 279 7.20 13.71 63.93
C THR A 279 8.32 13.16 63.03
N VAL A 280 8.86 14.03 62.18
CA VAL A 280 9.99 13.76 61.27
C VAL A 280 11.17 13.12 62.02
N GLU A 281 11.47 13.65 63.21
CA GLU A 281 12.60 13.26 64.04
C GLU A 281 12.45 11.85 64.63
N ALA A 282 11.23 11.45 64.98
CA ALA A 282 10.95 10.12 65.52
C ALA A 282 11.03 9.01 64.45
N ALA A 283 10.55 9.30 63.23
CA ALA A 283 10.66 8.39 62.09
C ALA A 283 12.13 8.21 61.66
N HIS A 284 12.89 9.31 61.59
CA HIS A 284 14.30 9.30 61.21
C HIS A 284 15.18 8.50 62.20
N LYS A 285 14.97 8.69 63.51
CA LYS A 285 15.71 7.99 64.58
C LYS A 285 15.51 6.47 64.57
N ARG A 286 14.35 5.97 64.10
CA ARG A 286 14.06 4.53 63.98
C ARG A 286 14.71 3.88 62.77
N LEU A 287 14.88 4.62 61.67
CA LEU A 287 15.44 4.11 60.41
C LEU A 287 16.96 4.16 60.35
N MET A 288 17.57 5.15 61.01
CA MET A 288 19.02 5.33 61.14
C MET A 288 19.84 4.05 61.42
N PRO A 289 19.45 3.12 62.33
CA PRO A 289 20.22 1.91 62.61
C PRO A 289 20.32 0.93 61.42
N TYR A 290 19.31 0.91 60.55
CA TYR A 290 19.22 -0.02 59.41
C TYR A 290 20.05 0.43 58.21
N PHE A 291 20.26 1.74 58.05
CA PHE A 291 21.00 2.32 56.93
C PHE A 291 22.45 2.70 57.28
N ARG A 292 22.82 2.69 58.57
CA ARG A 292 24.18 3.01 59.06
C ARG A 292 25.28 2.05 58.58
N LEU A 293 24.94 0.83 58.18
CA LEU A 293 25.92 -0.21 57.81
C LEU A 293 26.27 -0.26 56.32
N ILE A 294 25.53 0.43 55.46
CA ILE A 294 25.61 0.22 54.00
C ILE A 294 26.35 1.37 53.29
N VAL A 295 26.28 2.61 53.78
CA VAL A 295 27.03 3.73 53.20
C VAL A 295 27.28 4.80 54.27
N ALA A 296 28.47 5.40 54.31
CA ALA A 296 28.71 6.61 55.08
C ALA A 296 28.05 7.79 54.35
N VAL A 297 26.74 7.93 54.52
CA VAL A 297 26.00 9.13 54.13
C VAL A 297 26.19 10.15 55.24
N ASP A 298 26.82 11.28 54.92
CA ASP A 298 26.83 12.43 55.81
C ASP A 298 25.51 13.20 55.62
N TRP A 299 24.66 13.13 56.63
CA TRP A 299 23.28 13.63 56.56
C TRP A 299 23.17 15.15 56.76
N ASP A 300 24.24 15.83 57.19
CA ASP A 300 24.29 17.30 57.27
C ASP A 300 24.73 17.94 55.95
N THR A 301 25.58 17.26 55.17
CA THR A 301 26.17 17.82 53.94
C THR A 301 25.56 17.29 52.64
N LYS A 302 24.67 16.28 52.71
CA LYS A 302 24.04 15.60 51.55
C LYS A 302 25.04 14.95 50.58
N TYR A 303 26.28 14.70 50.98
CA TYR A 303 27.25 13.94 50.17
C TYR A 303 27.36 12.49 50.67
N ILE A 304 27.46 11.58 49.72
CA ILE A 304 27.59 10.14 49.97
C ILE A 304 29.09 9.80 49.84
N LEU A 305 29.73 9.44 50.95
CA LEU A 305 31.12 9.01 50.98
C LEU A 305 31.17 7.48 50.99
N PHE A 306 31.69 6.89 49.92
CA PHE A 306 32.01 5.46 49.89
C PHE A 306 33.30 5.23 50.67
N ARG A 307 33.29 4.27 51.63
CA ARG A 307 34.54 3.81 52.26
C ARG A 307 35.39 3.09 51.19
N PRO A 308 36.68 3.44 51.03
CA PRO A 308 37.52 2.89 49.97
C PRO A 308 37.99 1.44 50.18
N GLU A 309 37.55 0.75 51.24
CA GLU A 309 38.09 -0.57 51.62
C GLU A 309 37.25 -1.77 51.16
N SER A 310 36.37 -1.60 50.18
CA SER A 310 35.61 -2.74 49.62
C SER A 310 35.50 -2.67 48.09
N ILE A 311 36.67 -2.77 47.44
CA ILE A 311 36.85 -3.38 46.11
C ILE A 311 37.60 -4.69 46.34
#